data_AF-A0A242LGL6-F1
#
_entry.id   AF-A0A242LGL6-F1
#
_cell.length_a   1.000
_cell.length_b   1.000
_cell.length_c   1.000
_cell.angle_alpha   90.00
_cell.angle_beta   90.00
_cell.angle_gamma   90.00
#
_symmetry.space_group_name_H-M   'P 1'
#
loop_
_entity.id
_entity.type
_entity.pdbx_description
1 polymer ?
#
loop_
_entity_poly.entity_id
_entity_poly.type
_entity_poly.pdbx_seq_one_letter_code
_entity_poly.pdbx_strand_id
1 'polypeptide(L)'
;MVCLDETFTVTGMKNIERKATGSSKAVSSGRVEDYLQFIPEIESFIANHEKAKVLFDQLTPGYKKDWARYVYSAKQAATQEKRKQEMIEILG
;
A
#
# COMPACT_ATOMS: atom_id res chain seq x y z
N MET A 1 26.05 -35.78 2.15
CA MET A 1 25.77 -34.79 1.10
C MET A 1 24.79 -33.78 1.66
N VAL A 2 25.30 -32.66 2.17
CA VAL A 2 24.52 -31.48 2.58
C VAL A 2 25.41 -30.28 2.24
N CYS A 3 25.01 -29.49 1.26
CA CYS A 3 25.71 -28.27 0.87
C CYS A 3 24.90 -27.11 1.44
N LEU A 4 25.47 -26.36 2.38
CA LEU A 4 24.92 -25.07 2.80
C LEU A 4 25.54 -24.03 1.85
N ASP A 5 24.73 -23.48 0.96
CA ASP A 5 25.16 -22.40 0.07
C ASP A 5 25.24 -21.10 0.89
N GLU A 6 26.43 -20.83 1.43
CA GLU A 6 26.72 -19.59 2.15
C GLU A 6 27.04 -18.47 1.15
N THR A 7 26.02 -17.95 0.47
CA THR A 7 26.14 -16.75 -0.35
C THR A 7 26.19 -15.51 0.53
N PHE A 8 27.38 -15.19 1.05
CA PHE A 8 27.65 -13.91 1.71
C PHE A 8 27.56 -12.78 0.68
N THR A 9 26.43 -12.08 0.61
CA THR A 9 26.34 -10.84 -0.17
C THR A 9 27.08 -9.74 0.59
N VAL A 10 28.34 -9.50 0.20
CA VAL A 10 29.12 -8.34 0.64
C VAL A 10 28.45 -7.08 0.10
N THR A 11 27.61 -6.44 0.90
CA THR A 11 27.03 -5.14 0.57
C THR A 11 28.02 -4.06 0.96
N GLY A 12 28.91 -3.70 0.02
CA GLY A 12 29.72 -2.49 0.14
C GLY A 12 28.83 -1.25 0.01
N MET A 13 28.39 -0.67 1.12
CA MET A 13 27.66 0.60 1.10
C MET A 13 28.66 1.75 0.86
N LYS A 14 28.97 2.00 -0.41
CA LYS A 14 29.65 3.24 -0.81
C LYS A 14 28.66 4.39 -0.64
N ASN A 15 28.94 5.28 0.32
CA ASN A 15 28.13 6.48 0.53
C ASN A 15 28.33 7.42 -0.66
N ILE A 16 27.39 7.39 -1.60
CA ILE A 16 27.33 8.33 -2.72
C ILE A 16 26.36 9.42 -2.28
N GLU A 17 26.87 10.63 -2.17
CA GLU A 17 26.11 11.83 -1.82
C GLU A 17 24.92 11.95 -2.78
N ARG A 18 23.69 11.87 -2.25
CA ARG A 18 22.49 11.92 -3.09
C ARG A 18 22.32 13.31 -3.68
N LYS A 19 22.64 13.45 -4.95
CA LYS A 19 22.19 14.56 -5.78
C LYS A 19 20.67 14.46 -5.96
N ALA A 20 19.96 15.54 -5.62
CA ALA A 20 18.53 15.64 -5.79
C ALA A 20 18.17 15.54 -7.28
N THR A 21 17.56 14.42 -7.69
CA THR A 21 16.96 14.27 -9.02
C THR A 21 15.79 13.31 -8.93
N GLY A 22 14.60 13.86 -9.23
CA GLY A 22 13.46 13.22 -9.90
C GLY A 22 13.11 11.78 -9.56
N SER A 23 11.93 11.63 -8.95
CA SER A 23 11.01 10.50 -9.15
C SER A 23 11.67 9.12 -9.08
N SER A 24 12.08 8.72 -7.88
CA SER A 24 12.31 7.30 -7.62
C SER A 24 11.00 6.57 -7.86
N LYS A 25 10.94 5.81 -8.97
CA LYS A 25 9.92 4.77 -9.22
C LYS A 25 9.49 4.17 -7.90
N ALA A 26 8.20 4.25 -7.59
CA ALA A 26 7.60 3.77 -6.36
C ALA A 26 7.89 2.27 -6.16
N VAL A 27 9.07 1.98 -5.61
CA VAL A 27 9.31 0.78 -4.82
C VAL A 27 8.30 0.91 -3.70
N SER A 28 7.31 0.02 -3.68
CA SER A 28 6.24 -0.03 -2.66
C SER A 28 6.88 0.28 -1.31
N SER A 29 6.68 1.53 -0.87
CA SER A 29 7.32 2.03 0.34
C SER A 29 6.74 1.19 1.45
N GLY A 30 7.60 0.52 2.24
CA GLY A 30 7.15 -0.24 3.41
C GLY A 30 6.48 0.65 4.47
N ARG A 31 6.43 1.97 4.25
CA ARG A 31 5.81 2.96 5.12
C ARG A 31 4.33 3.08 4.80
N VAL A 32 3.52 2.83 5.83
CA VAL A 32 2.06 3.02 5.81
C VAL A 32 1.68 4.46 5.44
N GLU A 33 2.54 5.42 5.77
CA GLU A 33 2.33 6.85 5.51
C GLU A 33 2.23 7.19 4.01
N ASP A 34 2.92 6.43 3.15
CA ASP A 34 2.90 6.67 1.69
C ASP A 34 1.52 6.41 1.09
N TYR A 35 0.70 5.59 1.76
CA TYR A 35 -0.64 5.24 1.30
C TYR A 35 -1.73 6.20 1.77
N LEU A 36 -1.41 7.14 2.67
CA LEU A 36 -2.37 8.13 3.18
C LEU A 36 -2.98 8.98 2.06
N GLN A 37 -2.19 9.29 1.03
CA GLN A 37 -2.64 10.05 -0.13
C GLN A 37 -3.76 9.38 -0.92
N PHE A 38 -3.92 8.06 -0.79
CA PHE A 38 -4.94 7.29 -1.51
C PHE A 38 -6.25 7.12 -0.74
N ILE A 39 -6.30 7.46 0.56
CA ILE A 39 -7.54 7.47 1.35
C ILE A 39 -8.68 8.24 0.66
N PRO A 40 -8.49 9.47 0.15
CA PRO A 40 -9.58 10.19 -0.51
C PRO A 40 -10.09 9.50 -1.78
N GLU A 41 -9.25 8.75 -2.50
CA GLU A 41 -9.67 7.98 -3.67
C GLU A 41 -10.53 6.78 -3.27
N ILE A 42 -10.22 6.15 -2.13
CA ILE A 42 -11.04 5.10 -1.52
C ILE A 42 -12.37 5.66 -1.07
N GLU A 43 -12.39 6.81 -0.39
CA GLU A 43 -13.62 7.46 0.05
C GLU A 43 -14.54 7.80 -1.14
N SER A 44 -13.97 8.28 -2.25
CA SER A 44 -14.72 8.54 -3.49
C SER A 44 -15.34 7.25 -4.06
N PHE A 45 -14.63 6.13 -4.00
CA PHE A 45 -15.14 4.83 -4.45
C PHE A 45 -16.26 4.32 -3.55
N ILE A 46 -16.06 4.39 -2.22
CA ILE A 46 -17.06 3.97 -1.21
C ILE A 46 -18.26 4.93 -1.18
N ALA A 47 -18.16 6.16 -1.67
CA ALA A 47 -19.25 7.13 -1.65
C ALA A 47 -20.54 6.63 -2.34
N ASN A 48 -20.44 5.67 -3.27
CA ASN A 48 -21.59 5.01 -3.91
C ASN A 48 -22.32 4.02 -2.98
N HIS A 49 -21.73 3.65 -1.85
CA HIS A 49 -22.23 2.65 -0.91
C HIS A 49 -22.35 3.26 0.49
N GLU A 50 -23.56 3.73 0.83
CA GLU A 50 -23.81 4.45 2.08
C GLU A 50 -23.44 3.64 3.34
N LYS A 51 -23.74 2.34 3.37
CA LYS A 51 -23.38 1.44 4.48
C LYS A 51 -21.87 1.33 4.69
N ALA A 52 -21.16 1.02 3.61
CA ALA A 52 -19.71 0.92 3.64
C ALA A 52 -19.06 2.25 4.02
N LYS A 53 -19.64 3.39 3.60
CA LYS A 53 -19.17 4.72 3.98
C LYS A 53 -19.31 4.97 5.48
N VAL A 54 -20.46 4.64 6.07
CA VAL A 54 -20.69 4.81 7.51
C VAL A 54 -19.73 3.94 8.33
N LEU A 55 -19.56 2.68 7.96
CA LEU A 55 -18.61 1.81 8.65
C LEU A 55 -17.17 2.25 8.44
N PHE A 56 -16.80 2.67 7.22
CA PHE A 56 -15.48 3.20 6.95
C PHE A 56 -15.22 4.47 7.76
N ASP A 57 -16.18 5.37 7.90
CA ASP A 57 -16.05 6.58 8.73
C ASP A 57 -15.80 6.25 10.20
N GLN A 58 -16.53 5.25 10.74
CA GLN A 58 -16.37 4.74 12.10
C GLN A 58 -15.03 4.02 12.36
N LEU A 59 -14.31 3.59 11.33
CA LEU A 59 -12.99 2.99 11.50
C LEU A 59 -11.99 4.00 12.07
N THR A 60 -11.14 3.51 12.99
CA THR A 60 -10.02 4.30 13.46
C THR A 60 -9.06 4.60 12.31
N PRO A 61 -8.31 5.72 12.36
CA PRO A 61 -7.38 6.10 11.30
C PRO A 61 -6.30 5.05 11.04
N GLY A 62 -6.01 4.15 11.99
CA GLY A 62 -5.12 3.00 11.77
C GLY A 62 -5.67 2.01 10.74
N TYR A 63 -6.94 1.64 10.84
CA TYR A 63 -7.58 0.72 9.90
C TYR A 63 -7.82 1.36 8.53
N LYS A 64 -8.17 2.65 8.47
CA LYS A 64 -8.28 3.39 7.19
C LYS A 64 -6.96 3.33 6.39
N LYS A 65 -5.83 3.46 7.10
CA LYS A 65 -4.49 3.33 6.51
C LYS A 65 -4.18 1.91 6.05
N ASP A 66 -4.59 0.91 6.83
CA ASP A 66 -4.36 -0.49 6.47
C ASP A 66 -5.13 -0.89 5.21
N TRP A 67 -6.37 -0.41 5.06
CA TRP A 67 -7.14 -0.54 3.82
C TRP A 67 -6.45 0.13 2.63
N ALA A 68 -5.95 1.35 2.80
CA ALA A 68 -5.21 2.03 1.75
C ALA A 68 -3.94 1.27 1.36
N ARG A 69 -3.21 0.73 2.33
CA ARG A 69 -2.07 -0.15 2.06
C ARG A 69 -2.52 -1.42 1.34
N TYR A 70 -3.57 -2.09 1.79
CA TYR A 70 -4.04 -3.33 1.19
C TYR A 70 -4.42 -3.12 -0.28
N VAL A 71 -5.19 -2.08 -0.59
CA VAL A 71 -5.60 -1.77 -1.97
C VAL A 71 -4.39 -1.39 -2.83
N TYR A 72 -3.63 -0.36 -2.43
CA TYR A 72 -2.60 0.25 -3.29
C TYR A 72 -1.23 -0.41 -3.22
N SER A 73 -1.02 -1.37 -2.31
CA SER A 73 0.15 -2.23 -2.35
C SER A 73 0.15 -3.14 -3.58
N ALA A 74 -1.01 -3.38 -4.22
CA ALA A 74 -1.07 -4.08 -5.50
C ALA A 74 -0.62 -3.16 -6.64
N LYS A 75 0.35 -3.61 -7.46
CA LYS A 75 0.84 -2.84 -8.62
C LYS A 75 -0.12 -2.85 -9.82
N GLN A 76 -1.00 -3.85 -9.90
CA GLN A 76 -1.93 -4.02 -11.01
C GLN A 76 -3.27 -3.34 -10.70
N ALA A 77 -3.72 -2.46 -11.59
CA ALA A 77 -5.00 -1.75 -11.44
C ALA A 77 -6.18 -2.71 -11.27
N ALA A 78 -6.24 -3.79 -12.07
CA ALA A 78 -7.29 -4.80 -11.96
C ALA A 78 -7.34 -5.48 -10.58
N THR A 79 -6.19 -5.64 -9.91
CA THR A 79 -6.13 -6.18 -8.54
C THR A 79 -6.54 -5.14 -7.51
N GLN A 80 -6.20 -3.86 -7.72
CA GLN A 80 -6.64 -2.78 -6.85
C GLN A 80 -8.17 -2.68 -6.87
N GLU A 81 -8.80 -2.72 -8.04
CA GLU A 81 -10.26 -2.69 -8.17
C GLU A 81 -10.94 -3.87 -7.46
N LYS A 82 -10.41 -5.10 -7.63
CA LYS A 82 -10.90 -6.27 -6.88
C LYS A 82 -10.83 -6.06 -5.37
N ARG A 83 -9.70 -5.55 -4.85
CA ARG A 83 -9.55 -5.28 -3.42
C ARG A 83 -10.47 -4.18 -2.92
N LYS A 84 -10.76 -3.17 -3.74
CA LYS A 84 -11.75 -2.12 -3.42
C LYS A 84 -13.15 -2.72 -3.33
N GLN A 85 -13.51 -3.65 -4.22
CA GLN A 85 -14.78 -4.39 -4.15
C GLN A 85 -14.86 -5.28 -2.90
N GLU A 86 -13.82 -6.09 -2.63
CA GLU A 86 -13.77 -6.93 -1.42
C GLU A 86 -13.94 -6.10 -0.14
N MET A 87 -13.29 -4.94 -0.08
CA MET A 87 -13.44 -4.01 1.03
C MET A 87 -14.89 -3.56 1.22
N ILE A 88 -15.61 -3.24 0.14
CA ILE A 88 -17.03 -2.88 0.20
C ILE A 88 -17.88 -4.08 0.62
N GLU A 89 -17.60 -5.28 0.11
CA GLU A 89 -18.31 -6.50 0.52
C GLU A 89 -18.13 -6.83 2.01
N ILE A 90 -16.97 -6.49 2.59
CA ILE A 90 -16.70 -6.66 4.03
C ILE A 90 -17.36 -5.55 4.87
N LEU A 91 -17.48 -4.34 4.33
CA LEU A 91 -18.02 -3.16 5.02
C LEU A 91 -19.51 -2.89 4.74
N GLY A 92 -20.18 -3.63 3.84
CA GLY A 92 -21.54 -3.36 3.37
C GLY A 92 -22.57 -4.39 3.81
#